data_AF-A0A8T4SYQ3-F1
#
_entry.id   AF-A0A8T4SYQ3-F1
#
_cell.length_a   1.000
_cell.length_b   1.000
_cell.length_c   1.000
_cell.angle_alpha   90.00
_cell.angle_beta   90.00
_cell.angle_gamma   90.00
#
_symmetry.space_group_name_H-M   'P 1'
#
loop_
_entity.id
_entity.type
_entity.pdbx_description
1 polymer ?
#
loop_
_entity_poly.entity_id
_entity_poly.type
_entity_poly.pdbx_seq_one_letter_code
_entity_poly.pdbx_strand_id
1 'polypeptide(L)'
;MGGSIGVTVREENGKEHRMCRWTNTLPWFITNLRFLNKDPKHLEAYLEQWNIMKADYDNHKNEWESIKQKYGRDAWNHEPFENNMTGCYAPYAFLAPQGYGLVVVDMQKDIVLDFQGYTSLDTIHGVSIASDMSSVAPGLHEFVIGGQQTKKLSKKAFYLKNDFLNSVRFRELFEAGRITKAIMDIRYPDKLISLNGKSLNDTIDLLENDVEKFLQFPINMSPYEVIKYKEHNSKEAQRMQVKIKELGFTLSDEEESMWDEWIESTSG
;
A
#
# COMPACT_ATOMS: atom_id res chain seq x y z
N MET A 1 -4.71 12.90 -1.34
CA MET A 1 -5.99 12.43 -0.76
C MET A 1 -5.86 10.93 -0.60
N GLY A 2 -6.24 10.36 0.54
CA GLY A 2 -6.23 8.91 0.77
C GLY A 2 -7.60 8.45 1.27
N GLY A 3 -7.73 7.16 1.59
CA GLY A 3 -8.94 6.62 2.22
C GLY A 3 -8.70 5.25 2.82
N SER A 4 -9.79 4.65 3.29
CA SER A 4 -9.77 3.30 3.86
C SER A 4 -9.80 2.23 2.76
N ILE A 5 -9.16 1.10 3.03
CA ILE A 5 -9.22 -0.10 2.19
C ILE A 5 -9.29 -1.34 3.08
N GLY A 6 -10.05 -2.34 2.64
CA GLY A 6 -10.02 -3.67 3.26
C GLY A 6 -8.68 -4.35 2.98
N VAL A 7 -8.04 -4.90 3.99
CA VAL A 7 -6.80 -5.67 3.85
C VAL A 7 -6.91 -6.95 4.62
N THR A 8 -6.66 -8.08 3.96
CA THR A 8 -6.50 -9.37 4.63
C THR A 8 -5.10 -9.90 4.41
N VAL A 9 -4.42 -10.29 5.48
CA VAL A 9 -3.12 -10.97 5.42
C VAL A 9 -3.26 -12.37 6.00
N ARG A 10 -2.94 -13.40 5.22
CA ARG A 10 -2.80 -14.78 5.69
C ARG A 10 -1.32 -15.12 5.81
N GLU A 11 -0.88 -15.40 7.03
CA GLU A 11 0.47 -15.88 7.35
C GLU A 11 0.73 -17.28 6.77
N GLU A 12 2.00 -17.70 6.73
CA GLU A 12 2.39 -19.04 6.26
C GLU A 12 1.75 -20.17 7.09
N ASN A 13 1.51 -19.92 8.39
CA ASN A 13 0.84 -20.83 9.31
C ASN A 13 -0.70 -20.87 9.15
N GLY A 14 -1.27 -20.08 8.24
CA GLY A 14 -2.71 -19.99 7.99
C GLY A 14 -3.45 -18.99 8.88
N LYS A 15 -2.79 -18.30 9.81
CA LYS A 15 -3.41 -17.24 10.63
C LYS A 15 -3.80 -16.06 9.74
N GLU A 16 -5.05 -15.63 9.87
CA GLU A 16 -5.61 -14.52 9.12
C GLU A 16 -5.68 -13.25 9.96
N HIS A 17 -5.35 -12.13 9.34
CA HIS A 17 -5.49 -10.78 9.87
C HIS A 17 -6.39 -9.98 8.92
N ARG A 18 -7.65 -9.80 9.29
CA ARG A 18 -8.64 -9.01 8.54
C ARG A 18 -8.71 -7.61 9.13
N MET A 19 -8.40 -6.60 8.31
CA MET A 19 -8.10 -5.24 8.76
C MET A 19 -8.74 -4.18 7.86
N CYS A 20 -8.96 -2.99 8.43
CA CYS A 20 -9.11 -1.77 7.66
C CYS A 20 -7.78 -1.02 7.70
N ARG A 21 -7.33 -0.46 6.57
CA ARG A 21 -6.09 0.32 6.54
C ARG A 21 -6.29 1.61 5.77
N TRP A 22 -5.51 2.64 6.13
CA TRP A 22 -5.32 3.77 5.24
C TRP A 22 -4.42 3.36 4.08
N THR A 23 -4.83 3.72 2.88
CA THR A 23 -4.23 3.27 1.63
C THR A 23 -2.73 3.57 1.50
N ASN A 24 -2.21 4.61 2.17
CA ASN A 24 -0.78 4.97 2.09
C ASN A 24 0.17 3.97 2.77
N THR A 25 -0.33 3.10 3.66
CA THR A 25 0.52 2.12 4.34
C THR A 25 0.82 0.88 3.48
N LEU A 26 -0.04 0.59 2.51
CA LEU A 26 0.07 -0.59 1.65
C LEU A 26 1.33 -0.60 0.78
N PRO A 27 1.72 0.51 0.11
CA PRO A 27 2.96 0.53 -0.65
C PRO A 27 4.16 0.20 0.23
N TRP A 28 4.29 0.80 1.42
CA TRP A 28 5.41 0.51 2.31
C TRP A 28 5.49 -0.97 2.69
N PHE A 29 4.34 -1.60 2.94
CA PHE A 29 4.29 -3.03 3.27
C PHE A 29 4.67 -3.91 2.07
N ILE A 30 4.01 -3.75 0.91
CA ILE A 30 4.11 -4.72 -0.19
C ILE A 30 5.31 -4.45 -1.10
N THR A 31 5.62 -3.19 -1.40
CA THR A 31 6.77 -2.83 -2.26
C THR A 31 8.06 -2.73 -1.44
N ASN A 32 8.38 -3.81 -0.72
CA ASN A 32 9.54 -3.92 0.17
C ASN A 32 10.23 -5.29 0.00
N LEU A 33 11.57 -5.31 -0.02
CA LEU A 33 12.32 -6.56 -0.15
C LEU A 33 12.06 -7.53 1.00
N ARG A 34 11.81 -7.00 2.21
CA ARG A 34 11.48 -7.79 3.40
C ARG A 34 10.16 -8.54 3.24
N PHE A 35 9.17 -7.94 2.58
CA PHE A 35 7.92 -8.62 2.22
C PHE A 35 8.16 -9.79 1.27
N LEU A 36 8.94 -9.57 0.19
CA LEU A 36 9.26 -10.63 -0.77
C LEU A 36 10.03 -11.81 -0.13
N ASN A 37 10.79 -11.53 0.92
CA ASN A 37 11.53 -12.53 1.69
C ASN A 37 10.76 -13.10 2.89
N LYS A 38 9.48 -12.73 3.06
CA LYS A 38 8.62 -13.13 4.20
C LYS A 38 9.26 -12.85 5.56
N ASP A 39 9.95 -11.72 5.71
CA ASP A 39 10.56 -11.33 6.98
C ASP A 39 9.48 -11.17 8.06
N PRO A 40 9.48 -11.98 9.13
CA PRO A 40 8.46 -11.91 10.16
C PRO A 40 8.45 -10.56 10.89
N LYS A 41 9.59 -9.87 11.00
CA LYS A 41 9.65 -8.55 11.64
C LYS A 41 8.98 -7.46 10.81
N HIS A 42 9.01 -7.61 9.49
CA HIS A 42 8.33 -6.69 8.58
C HIS A 42 6.81 -6.82 8.68
N LEU A 43 6.33 -8.07 8.75
CA LEU A 43 4.92 -8.33 9.00
C LEU A 43 4.51 -7.84 10.39
N GLU A 44 5.29 -8.13 11.43
CA GLU A 44 5.04 -7.68 12.80
C GLU A 44 4.91 -6.15 12.86
N ALA A 45 5.86 -5.41 12.26
CA ALA A 45 5.81 -3.95 12.20
C ALA A 45 4.58 -3.43 11.43
N TYR A 46 4.18 -4.11 10.34
CA TYR A 46 2.97 -3.75 9.61
C TYR A 46 1.71 -3.94 10.46
N LEU A 47 1.62 -5.04 11.22
CA LEU A 47 0.48 -5.38 12.06
C LEU A 47 0.46 -4.59 13.37
N GLU A 48 1.60 -4.21 13.93
CA GLU A 48 1.73 -3.49 15.21
C GLU A 48 0.90 -2.21 15.21
N GLN A 49 1.05 -1.38 14.17
CA GLN A 49 0.28 -0.14 14.04
C GLN A 49 -1.23 -0.43 14.06
N TRP A 50 -1.67 -1.46 13.36
CA TRP A 50 -3.09 -1.84 13.35
C TRP A 50 -3.55 -2.38 14.71
N ASN A 51 -2.75 -3.20 15.38
CA ASN A 51 -3.08 -3.74 16.70
C ASN A 51 -3.25 -2.63 17.74
N ILE A 52 -2.39 -1.60 17.72
CA ILE A 52 -2.50 -0.42 18.58
C ILE A 52 -3.84 0.29 18.35
N MET A 53 -4.17 0.59 17.10
CA MET A 53 -5.41 1.29 16.73
C MET A 53 -6.65 0.44 17.02
N LYS A 54 -6.56 -0.89 16.80
CA LYS A 54 -7.63 -1.82 17.13
C LYS A 54 -7.92 -1.82 18.64
N ALA A 55 -6.89 -1.85 19.47
CA ALA A 55 -7.06 -1.81 20.92
C ALA A 55 -7.67 -0.47 21.38
N ASP A 56 -7.21 0.64 20.82
CA ASP A 56 -7.77 1.97 21.08
C ASP A 56 -9.26 2.06 20.69
N TYR A 57 -9.63 1.51 19.53
CA TYR A 57 -11.03 1.41 19.14
C TYR A 57 -11.84 0.54 20.10
N ASP A 58 -11.34 -0.65 20.45
CA ASP A 58 -12.05 -1.57 21.33
C ASP A 58 -12.34 -0.95 22.71
N ASN A 59 -11.44 -0.08 23.20
CA ASN A 59 -11.60 0.67 24.43
C ASN A 59 -12.67 1.78 24.32
N HIS A 60 -12.81 2.41 23.16
CA HIS A 60 -13.67 3.58 22.96
C HIS A 60 -14.94 3.31 22.12
N LYS A 61 -15.17 2.09 21.65
CA LYS A 61 -16.22 1.76 20.66
C LYS A 61 -17.63 2.20 21.05
N ASN A 62 -18.01 2.05 22.33
CA ASN A 62 -19.35 2.42 22.79
C ASN A 62 -19.56 3.94 22.76
N GLU A 63 -18.54 4.70 23.11
CA GLU A 63 -18.55 6.16 23.01
C GLU A 63 -18.58 6.60 21.55
N TRP A 64 -17.78 5.94 20.70
CA TRP A 64 -17.76 6.21 19.27
C TRP A 64 -19.12 5.99 18.60
N GLU A 65 -19.84 4.91 18.91
CA GLU A 65 -21.20 4.69 18.41
C GLU A 65 -22.17 5.80 18.85
N SER A 66 -22.07 6.27 20.09
CA SER A 66 -22.89 7.38 20.59
C SER A 66 -22.59 8.69 19.87
N ILE A 67 -21.30 8.97 19.60
CA ILE A 67 -20.86 10.15 18.84
C ILE A 67 -21.39 10.07 17.40
N LYS A 68 -21.26 8.93 16.73
CA LYS A 68 -21.80 8.72 15.37
C LYS A 68 -23.31 8.96 15.33
N GLN A 69 -24.05 8.45 16.31
CA GLN A 69 -25.50 8.66 16.38
C GLN A 69 -25.87 10.13 16.60
N LYS A 70 -25.10 10.85 17.43
CA LYS A 70 -25.38 12.25 17.78
C LYS A 70 -25.00 13.24 16.67
N TYR A 71 -23.86 13.03 16.02
CA TYR A 71 -23.27 14.01 15.10
C TYR A 71 -23.34 13.58 13.62
N GLY A 72 -23.72 12.34 13.32
CA GLY A 72 -23.86 11.84 11.96
C GLY A 72 -22.56 12.01 11.16
N ARG A 73 -22.63 12.77 10.06
CA ARG A 73 -21.46 13.03 9.19
C ARG A 73 -20.35 13.83 9.86
N ASP A 74 -20.66 14.60 10.90
CA ASP A 74 -19.69 15.44 11.62
C ASP A 74 -19.00 14.71 12.78
N ALA A 75 -19.33 13.43 13.01
CA ALA A 75 -18.77 12.61 14.08
C ALA A 75 -17.22 12.58 14.10
N TRP A 76 -16.60 12.66 12.92
CA TRP A 76 -15.14 12.69 12.76
C TRP A 76 -14.45 13.89 13.44
N ASN A 77 -15.17 14.98 13.73
CA ASN A 77 -14.63 16.12 14.48
C ASN A 77 -14.67 15.92 16.01
N HIS A 78 -15.21 14.80 16.46
CA HIS A 78 -15.49 14.48 17.86
C HIS A 78 -14.94 13.10 18.24
N GLU A 79 -13.97 12.56 17.51
CA GLU A 79 -13.43 11.22 17.77
C GLU A 79 -12.92 11.09 19.22
N PRO A 80 -13.28 10.00 19.93
CA PRO A 80 -12.87 9.78 21.31
C PRO A 80 -11.48 9.11 21.42
N PHE A 81 -10.85 8.83 20.27
CA PHE A 81 -9.67 7.97 20.20
C PHE A 81 -8.40 8.68 20.67
N GLU A 82 -7.52 7.94 21.35
CA GLU A 82 -6.22 8.44 21.77
C GLU A 82 -5.23 8.53 20.61
N ASN A 83 -5.37 7.64 19.62
CA ASN A 83 -4.49 7.58 18.48
C ASN A 83 -5.17 8.13 17.21
N ASN A 84 -4.41 8.97 16.50
CA ASN A 84 -4.86 9.51 15.22
C ASN A 84 -5.15 8.38 14.24
N MET A 85 -6.25 8.50 13.50
CA MET A 85 -6.71 7.54 12.49
C MET A 85 -7.31 6.24 13.05
N THR A 86 -7.49 6.08 14.36
CA THR A 86 -8.13 4.87 14.92
C THR A 86 -9.46 4.56 14.24
N GLY A 87 -10.34 5.56 14.05
CA GLY A 87 -11.63 5.38 13.36
C GLY A 87 -11.52 4.90 11.91
N CYS A 88 -10.36 5.08 11.27
CA CYS A 88 -10.07 4.61 9.91
C CYS A 88 -9.39 3.22 9.87
N TYR A 89 -8.68 2.82 10.93
CA TYR A 89 -7.86 1.59 10.96
C TYR A 89 -8.54 0.44 11.71
N ALA A 90 -9.59 0.71 12.49
CA ALA A 90 -10.12 -0.24 13.44
C ALA A 90 -11.65 -0.37 13.41
N PRO A 91 -12.16 -1.60 13.63
CA PRO A 91 -11.81 -2.84 12.97
C PRO A 91 -12.72 -3.07 11.76
N TYR A 92 -12.14 -3.64 10.70
CA TYR A 92 -12.90 -4.22 9.60
C TYR A 92 -12.56 -5.70 9.55
N ALA A 93 -13.39 -6.50 10.22
CA ALA A 93 -13.15 -7.93 10.41
C ALA A 93 -13.52 -8.77 9.18
N PHE A 94 -13.86 -8.12 8.08
CA PHE A 94 -14.46 -8.76 6.92
C PHE A 94 -13.46 -8.94 5.77
N LEU A 95 -13.55 -10.08 5.09
CA LEU A 95 -12.88 -10.40 3.84
C LEU A 95 -13.77 -9.95 2.67
N ALA A 96 -14.06 -8.65 2.64
CA ALA A 96 -14.90 -8.00 1.64
C ALA A 96 -14.37 -6.60 1.30
N PRO A 97 -14.75 -5.97 0.18
CA PRO A 97 -14.30 -4.63 -0.18
C PRO A 97 -14.78 -3.54 0.81
N GLN A 98 -13.89 -2.58 1.12
CA GLN A 98 -14.17 -1.41 1.96
C GLN A 98 -13.53 -0.17 1.36
N GLY A 99 -14.26 0.95 1.31
CA GLY A 99 -13.74 2.23 0.83
C GLY A 99 -13.22 2.15 -0.61
N TYR A 100 -11.91 2.07 -0.79
CA TYR A 100 -11.27 1.94 -2.11
C TYR A 100 -11.22 0.50 -2.66
N GLY A 101 -11.59 -0.51 -1.88
CA GLY A 101 -11.64 -1.90 -2.34
C GLY A 101 -11.07 -2.91 -1.35
N LEU A 102 -10.39 -3.94 -1.86
CA LEU A 102 -9.81 -5.04 -1.06
C LEU A 102 -8.43 -5.43 -1.57
N VAL A 103 -7.50 -5.66 -0.64
CA VAL A 103 -6.23 -6.35 -0.91
C VAL A 103 -6.15 -7.61 -0.06
N VAL A 104 -5.83 -8.74 -0.69
CA VAL A 104 -5.58 -10.01 0.01
C VAL A 104 -4.13 -10.41 -0.22
N VAL A 105 -3.38 -10.56 0.87
CA VAL A 105 -1.99 -11.03 0.87
C VAL A 105 -1.96 -12.42 1.46
N ASP A 106 -1.71 -13.42 0.63
CA ASP A 106 -1.64 -14.82 1.03
C ASP A 106 -0.18 -15.30 1.01
N MET A 107 0.49 -15.18 2.17
CA MET A 107 1.89 -15.59 2.31
C MET A 107 2.05 -17.10 2.28
N GLN A 108 0.98 -17.88 2.52
CA GLN A 108 1.04 -19.34 2.44
C GLN A 108 1.06 -19.82 0.98
N LYS A 109 0.41 -19.10 0.06
CA LYS A 109 0.34 -19.46 -1.36
C LYS A 109 1.18 -18.56 -2.28
N ASP A 110 1.86 -17.57 -1.72
CA ASP A 110 2.61 -16.57 -2.47
C ASP A 110 1.71 -15.83 -3.49
N ILE A 111 0.55 -15.35 -3.05
CA ILE A 111 -0.41 -14.63 -3.90
C ILE A 111 -0.79 -13.29 -3.28
N VAL A 112 -0.87 -12.25 -4.10
CA VAL A 112 -1.48 -10.96 -3.76
C VAL A 112 -2.66 -10.73 -4.70
N LEU A 113 -3.87 -10.64 -4.15
CA LEU A 113 -5.05 -10.19 -4.88
C LEU A 113 -5.20 -8.68 -4.69
N ASP A 114 -5.16 -7.93 -5.78
CA ASP A 114 -5.17 -6.47 -5.79
C ASP A 114 -6.47 -5.97 -6.45
N PHE A 115 -7.43 -5.56 -5.64
CA PHE A 115 -8.72 -5.01 -6.10
C PHE A 115 -8.94 -3.61 -5.53
N GLN A 116 -8.11 -2.69 -6.00
CA GLN A 116 -8.16 -1.26 -5.71
C GLN A 116 -7.46 -0.49 -6.84
N GLY A 117 -7.87 0.75 -7.12
CA GLY A 117 -7.21 1.62 -8.09
C GLY A 117 -6.46 2.81 -7.49
N TYR A 118 -6.26 2.82 -6.17
CA TYR A 118 -5.57 3.91 -5.48
C TYR A 118 -4.05 3.89 -5.67
N THR A 119 -3.41 2.72 -5.57
CA THR A 119 -1.95 2.59 -5.59
C THR A 119 -1.48 1.37 -6.36
N SER A 120 -0.22 1.35 -6.76
CA SER A 120 0.38 0.20 -7.46
C SER A 120 1.15 -0.66 -6.45
N LEU A 121 0.77 -1.92 -6.30
CA LEU A 121 1.41 -2.84 -5.36
C LEU A 121 2.67 -3.52 -5.90
N ASP A 122 2.96 -3.35 -7.19
CA ASP A 122 4.08 -3.97 -7.91
C ASP A 122 4.98 -2.94 -8.61
N THR A 123 4.83 -1.65 -8.29
CA THR A 123 5.53 -0.56 -8.97
C THR A 123 5.88 0.56 -8.01
N ILE A 124 7.15 0.99 -8.01
CA ILE A 124 7.56 2.23 -7.34
C ILE A 124 7.45 3.39 -8.34
N HIS A 125 6.79 4.47 -7.94
CA HIS A 125 6.63 5.67 -8.77
C HIS A 125 7.73 6.68 -8.52
N GLY A 126 8.38 7.17 -9.58
CA GLY A 126 9.54 8.07 -9.56
C GLY A 126 9.26 9.46 -9.01
N VAL A 127 8.03 10.00 -9.20
CA VAL A 127 7.62 11.22 -8.47
C VAL A 127 7.59 10.97 -6.97
N SER A 128 7.27 9.75 -6.52
CA SER A 128 7.33 9.38 -5.12
C SER A 128 8.76 9.17 -4.60
N ILE A 129 9.73 8.85 -5.47
CA ILE A 129 11.17 8.84 -5.09
C ILE A 129 11.71 10.28 -4.99
N ALA A 130 11.26 11.19 -5.87
CA ALA A 130 11.65 12.60 -5.87
C ALA A 130 10.90 13.47 -4.84
N SER A 131 9.64 13.16 -4.51
CA SER A 131 8.80 13.92 -3.59
C SER A 131 9.25 13.82 -2.13
N ASP A 132 10.07 12.81 -1.79
CA ASP A 132 10.72 12.68 -0.49
C ASP A 132 11.78 13.80 -0.25
N MET A 133 11.95 14.73 -1.20
CA MET A 133 12.83 15.90 -1.13
C MET A 133 12.11 17.26 -1.07
N SER A 134 10.77 17.35 -1.18
CA SER A 134 10.09 18.66 -1.30
C SER A 134 8.84 18.90 -0.45
N SER A 135 8.47 18.02 0.47
CA SER A 135 7.39 18.34 1.41
C SER A 135 7.68 17.79 2.78
N VAL A 136 8.04 18.71 3.65
CA VAL A 136 8.16 18.49 5.06
C VAL A 136 7.00 19.20 5.71
N ALA A 137 6.02 18.43 6.15
CA ALA A 137 5.19 18.82 7.27
C ALA A 137 5.96 18.50 8.56
N PRO A 138 5.79 19.21 9.69
CA PRO A 138 6.54 18.96 10.92
C PRO A 138 6.21 17.54 11.45
N GLY A 139 7.08 16.56 11.17
CA GLY A 139 6.76 15.11 11.29
C GLY A 139 7.10 14.30 10.02
N LEU A 140 7.36 14.99 8.92
CA LEU A 140 8.43 14.78 7.95
C LEU A 140 9.59 15.72 8.36
N HIS A 141 10.84 15.34 8.11
CA HIS A 141 12.03 16.13 8.50
C HIS A 141 12.66 16.81 7.28
N GLU A 142 12.74 18.14 7.34
CA GLU A 142 13.19 19.06 6.30
C GLU A 142 14.69 19.03 6.31
N PHE A 143 15.30 18.58 5.22
CA PHE A 143 16.71 18.81 4.99
C PHE A 143 16.87 20.03 4.10
N VAL A 144 17.16 21.18 4.72
CA VAL A 144 17.64 22.38 4.03
C VAL A 144 19.15 22.26 3.88
N ILE A 145 19.64 22.16 2.64
CA ILE A 145 21.05 22.40 2.32
C ILE A 145 21.10 23.59 1.35
N GLY A 146 21.63 24.73 1.79
CA GLY A 146 22.09 25.80 0.90
C GLY A 146 21.04 26.77 0.33
N GLY A 147 19.80 26.78 0.84
CA GLY A 147 18.84 27.84 0.52
C GLY A 147 18.22 27.81 -0.89
N GLN A 148 18.34 26.72 -1.63
CA GLN A 148 17.62 26.51 -2.89
C GLN A 148 16.80 25.22 -2.84
N GLN A 149 15.48 25.34 -2.95
CA GLN A 149 14.58 24.21 -3.17
C GLN A 149 14.83 23.64 -4.57
N THR A 150 15.19 22.36 -4.65
CA THR A 150 15.30 21.66 -5.94
C THR A 150 14.47 20.38 -5.89
N LYS A 151 13.70 20.11 -6.96
CA LYS A 151 12.92 18.86 -7.17
C LYS A 151 13.83 17.68 -7.57
N LYS A 152 15.08 17.67 -7.12
CA LYS A 152 16.07 16.68 -7.54
C LYS A 152 16.22 15.61 -6.47
N LEU A 153 16.44 14.38 -6.91
CA LEU A 153 16.85 13.27 -6.05
C LEU A 153 18.23 13.60 -5.46
N SER A 154 18.34 13.72 -4.14
CA SER A 154 19.66 13.75 -3.52
C SER A 154 20.19 12.33 -3.47
N LYS A 155 21.37 12.08 -4.07
CA LYS A 155 22.07 10.79 -3.95
C LYS A 155 22.12 10.26 -2.53
N LYS A 156 22.21 11.15 -1.53
CA LYS A 156 22.29 10.78 -0.10
C LYS A 156 21.05 10.04 0.40
N ALA A 157 19.86 10.30 -0.15
CA ALA A 157 18.62 9.66 0.30
C ALA A 157 18.67 8.13 0.09
N PHE A 158 19.24 7.68 -1.03
CA PHE A 158 19.42 6.27 -1.33
C PHE A 158 20.34 5.56 -0.34
N TYR A 159 21.22 6.26 0.39
CA TYR A 159 22.16 5.67 1.35
C TYR A 159 21.67 5.71 2.80
N LEU A 160 20.44 6.18 3.04
CA LEU A 160 19.81 6.09 4.35
C LEU A 160 19.42 4.65 4.68
N LYS A 161 19.11 4.41 5.96
CA LYS A 161 18.60 3.12 6.46
C LYS A 161 17.09 3.09 6.65
N ASN A 162 16.40 4.22 6.42
CA ASN A 162 14.98 4.37 6.64
C ASN A 162 14.18 3.87 5.42
N ASP A 163 13.65 2.65 5.50
CA ASP A 163 12.89 2.03 4.41
C ASP A 163 11.45 2.58 4.27
N PHE A 164 11.01 3.51 5.13
CA PHE A 164 9.84 4.33 4.83
C PHE A 164 10.05 5.22 3.60
N LEU A 165 11.31 5.51 3.24
CA LEU A 165 11.65 6.28 2.05
C LEU A 165 11.63 5.40 0.80
N ASN A 166 10.99 5.88 -0.26
CA ASN A 166 10.93 5.17 -1.53
C ASN A 166 12.32 4.98 -2.16
N SER A 167 13.23 5.92 -1.94
CA SER A 167 14.64 5.85 -2.39
C SER A 167 15.40 4.68 -1.77
N VAL A 168 15.19 4.41 -0.48
CA VAL A 168 15.82 3.28 0.21
C VAL A 168 15.25 1.96 -0.29
N ARG A 169 13.93 1.86 -0.44
CA ARG A 169 13.28 0.65 -0.98
C ARG A 169 13.66 0.38 -2.42
N PHE A 170 13.73 1.43 -3.24
CA PHE A 170 14.26 1.32 -4.61
C PHE A 170 15.68 0.77 -4.59
N ARG A 171 16.60 1.32 -3.79
CA ARG A 171 17.98 0.81 -3.68
C ARG A 171 17.97 -0.68 -3.36
N GLU A 172 17.30 -1.07 -2.27
CA GLU A 172 17.30 -2.45 -1.79
C GLU A 172 16.73 -3.42 -2.83
N LEU A 173 15.64 -3.07 -3.49
CA LEU A 173 15.03 -3.88 -4.55
C LEU A 173 15.90 -3.91 -5.82
N PHE A 174 16.54 -2.80 -6.19
CA PHE A 174 17.44 -2.72 -7.33
C PHE A 174 18.70 -3.58 -7.11
N GLU A 175 19.36 -3.44 -5.96
CA GLU A 175 20.53 -4.23 -5.58
C GLU A 175 20.20 -5.73 -5.49
N ALA A 176 18.98 -6.09 -5.09
CA ALA A 176 18.49 -7.46 -5.09
C ALA A 176 18.04 -7.97 -6.48
N GLY A 177 18.19 -7.17 -7.54
CA GLY A 177 17.80 -7.55 -8.90
C GLY A 177 16.29 -7.63 -9.13
N ARG A 178 15.47 -7.06 -8.22
CA ARG A 178 14.01 -7.02 -8.33
C ARG A 178 13.52 -5.89 -9.23
N ILE A 179 14.34 -4.87 -9.45
CA ILE A 179 14.07 -3.78 -10.39
C ILE A 179 15.14 -3.82 -11.49
N THR A 180 14.72 -4.03 -12.73
CA THR A 180 15.63 -4.21 -13.88
C THR A 180 15.38 -3.23 -15.01
N LYS A 181 14.31 -2.44 -14.91
CA LYS A 181 13.89 -1.47 -15.94
C LYS A 181 13.19 -0.28 -15.30
N ALA A 182 13.20 0.84 -16.01
CA ALA A 182 12.38 2.01 -15.72
C ALA A 182 11.48 2.32 -16.94
N ILE A 183 10.28 2.83 -16.69
CA ILE A 183 9.34 3.32 -17.71
C ILE A 183 9.31 4.84 -17.63
N MET A 184 9.52 5.53 -18.75
CA MET A 184 9.70 7.00 -18.76
C MET A 184 8.43 7.84 -18.66
N ASP A 185 7.29 7.32 -19.12
CA ASP A 185 6.01 8.02 -19.08
C ASP A 185 4.89 6.97 -18.98
N ILE A 186 3.97 7.17 -18.03
CA ILE A 186 2.79 6.30 -17.87
C ILE A 186 1.94 6.21 -19.14
N ARG A 187 1.99 7.23 -20.00
CA ARG A 187 1.26 7.30 -21.27
C ARG A 187 1.99 6.59 -22.41
N TYR A 188 3.28 6.28 -22.24
CA TYR A 188 4.13 5.67 -23.26
C TYR A 188 4.96 4.53 -22.66
N PRO A 189 4.32 3.41 -22.28
CA PRO A 189 4.97 2.28 -21.60
C PRO A 189 6.11 1.65 -22.39
N ASP A 190 6.15 1.85 -23.71
CA ASP A 190 7.17 1.33 -24.61
C ASP A 190 8.52 2.07 -24.49
N LYS A 191 8.56 3.22 -23.81
CA LYS A 191 9.81 3.95 -23.51
C LYS A 191 10.48 3.36 -22.27
N LEU A 192 11.10 2.20 -22.50
CA LEU A 192 11.81 1.42 -21.50
C LEU A 192 13.29 1.81 -21.43
N ILE A 193 13.77 2.07 -20.22
CA ILE A 193 15.18 2.18 -19.90
C ILE A 193 15.61 0.87 -19.24
N SER A 194 16.55 0.15 -19.86
CA SER A 194 17.16 -1.01 -19.22
C SER A 194 18.10 -0.57 -18.11
N LEU A 195 17.92 -1.14 -16.92
CA LEU A 195 18.79 -0.95 -15.76
C LEU A 195 19.70 -2.17 -15.51
N ASN A 196 19.50 -3.27 -16.25
CA ASN A 196 20.31 -4.48 -16.11
C ASN A 196 21.80 -4.20 -16.30
N GLY A 197 22.61 -4.68 -15.36
CA GLY A 197 24.06 -4.55 -15.38
C GLY A 197 24.59 -3.15 -15.07
N LYS A 198 23.74 -2.17 -14.75
CA LYS A 198 24.16 -0.84 -14.29
C LYS A 198 24.51 -0.88 -12.80
N SER A 199 25.48 -0.07 -12.38
CA SER A 199 25.66 0.18 -10.94
C SER A 199 24.53 1.07 -10.40
N LEU A 200 24.37 1.09 -9.08
CA LEU A 200 23.42 1.99 -8.42
C LEU A 200 23.75 3.46 -8.75
N ASN A 201 25.03 3.84 -8.74
CA ASN A 201 25.46 5.21 -9.04
C ASN A 201 25.17 5.58 -10.49
N ASP A 202 25.46 4.70 -11.47
CA ASP A 202 25.13 4.97 -12.88
C ASP A 202 23.62 5.10 -13.08
N THR A 203 22.84 4.31 -12.33
CA THR A 203 21.38 4.40 -12.35
C THR A 203 20.93 5.74 -11.79
N ILE A 204 21.41 6.15 -10.61
CA ILE A 204 21.08 7.45 -10.02
C ILE A 204 21.49 8.60 -10.97
N ASP A 205 22.67 8.54 -11.58
CA ASP A 205 23.15 9.55 -12.54
C ASP A 205 22.26 9.64 -13.78
N LEU A 206 21.77 8.50 -14.28
CA LEU A 206 20.82 8.45 -15.38
C LEU A 206 19.48 9.10 -14.98
N LEU A 207 19.03 8.88 -13.74
CA LEU A 207 17.78 9.44 -13.22
C LEU A 207 17.88 10.95 -12.94
N GLU A 208 19.05 11.45 -12.52
CA GLU A 208 19.31 12.86 -12.21
C GLU A 208 19.37 13.77 -13.45
N ASN A 209 19.66 13.22 -14.63
CA ASN A 209 19.81 13.99 -15.87
C ASN A 209 18.51 14.14 -16.68
N ASP A 210 17.42 13.44 -16.31
CA ASP A 210 16.20 13.33 -17.11
C ASP A 210 14.91 13.71 -16.32
N VAL A 211 15.07 14.60 -15.32
CA VAL A 211 14.14 14.95 -14.21
C VAL A 211 12.75 15.48 -14.61
N GLU A 212 12.46 15.69 -15.89
CA GLU A 212 11.14 16.14 -16.36
C GLU A 212 10.11 15.00 -16.47
N LYS A 213 10.52 13.75 -16.28
CA LYS A 213 9.72 12.57 -16.63
C LYS A 213 9.23 11.78 -15.40
N PHE A 214 7.95 11.41 -15.41
CA PHE A 214 7.36 10.51 -14.41
C PHE A 214 7.88 9.10 -14.64
N LEU A 215 8.91 8.72 -13.90
CA LEU A 215 9.47 7.37 -14.00
C LEU A 215 8.60 6.37 -13.23
N GLN A 216 8.54 5.13 -13.69
CA GLN A 216 8.00 4.00 -12.93
C GLN A 216 9.00 2.86 -12.92
N PHE A 217 9.07 2.17 -11.79
CA PHE A 217 9.99 1.06 -11.57
C PHE A 217 9.17 -0.19 -11.24
N PRO A 218 8.81 -0.99 -12.26
CA PRO A 218 8.16 -2.27 -12.04
C PRO A 218 9.05 -3.18 -11.19
N ILE A 219 8.44 -3.84 -10.22
CA ILE A 219 9.11 -4.74 -9.29
C ILE A 219 8.81 -6.17 -9.73
N ASN A 220 9.84 -6.99 -9.80
CA ASN A 220 9.68 -8.43 -9.86
C ASN A 220 9.23 -8.94 -8.48
N MET A 221 7.93 -9.22 -8.36
CA MET A 221 7.29 -9.64 -7.11
C MET A 221 7.53 -11.10 -6.75
N SER A 222 8.26 -11.90 -7.55
CA SER A 222 8.50 -13.31 -7.22
C SER A 222 9.11 -13.49 -5.80
N PRO A 223 8.64 -14.45 -4.99
CA PRO A 223 7.78 -15.56 -5.40
C PRO A 223 6.30 -15.23 -5.56
N TYR A 224 5.86 -14.03 -5.14
CA TYR A 224 4.46 -13.65 -5.20
C TYR A 224 3.95 -13.47 -6.64
N GLU A 225 2.80 -14.08 -6.91
CA GLU A 225 1.94 -13.72 -8.05
C GLU A 225 1.00 -12.58 -7.63
N VAL A 226 1.00 -11.48 -8.39
CA VAL A 226 0.07 -10.37 -8.16
C VAL A 226 -1.06 -10.43 -9.20
N ILE A 227 -2.29 -10.69 -8.74
CA ILE A 227 -3.48 -10.75 -9.58
C ILE A 227 -4.27 -9.46 -9.39
N LYS A 228 -4.33 -8.65 -10.44
CA LYS A 228 -5.02 -7.36 -10.43
C LYS A 228 -6.44 -7.49 -10.97
N TYR A 229 -7.39 -6.97 -10.23
CA TYR A 229 -8.80 -6.88 -10.58
C TYR A 229 -9.17 -5.43 -10.82
N LYS A 230 -9.92 -5.16 -11.88
CA LYS A 230 -10.32 -3.78 -12.19
C LYS A 230 -11.36 -3.30 -11.20
N GLU A 231 -11.09 -2.21 -10.50
CA GLU A 231 -12.06 -1.55 -9.63
C GLU A 231 -13.34 -1.15 -10.38
N HIS A 232 -14.44 -0.95 -9.64
CA HIS A 232 -15.75 -0.56 -10.19
C HIS A 232 -16.22 -1.44 -11.35
N ASN A 233 -15.89 -2.73 -11.30
CA ASN A 233 -16.31 -3.71 -12.27
C ASN A 233 -16.88 -4.92 -11.55
N SER A 234 -18.19 -5.11 -11.67
CA SER A 234 -18.92 -6.20 -11.01
C SER A 234 -18.41 -7.59 -11.42
N LYS A 235 -18.00 -7.79 -12.68
CA LYS A 235 -17.43 -9.06 -13.13
C LYS A 235 -16.06 -9.33 -12.50
N GLU A 236 -15.22 -8.32 -12.36
CA GLU A 236 -13.91 -8.46 -11.70
C GLU A 236 -14.07 -8.67 -10.19
N ALA A 237 -15.04 -8.00 -9.55
CA ALA A 237 -15.41 -8.24 -8.16
C ALA A 237 -15.83 -9.71 -7.94
N GLN A 238 -16.73 -10.24 -8.78
CA GLN A 238 -17.13 -11.65 -8.74
C GLN A 238 -15.94 -12.60 -8.96
N ARG A 239 -15.06 -12.30 -9.92
CA ARG A 239 -13.85 -13.11 -10.17
C ARG A 239 -12.90 -13.10 -8.97
N MET A 240 -12.76 -11.99 -8.26
CA MET A 240 -11.95 -11.92 -7.05
C MET A 240 -12.58 -12.73 -5.92
N GLN A 241 -13.89 -12.58 -5.67
CA GLN A 241 -14.61 -13.35 -4.65
C GLN A 241 -14.48 -14.86 -4.88
N VAL A 242 -14.62 -15.32 -6.13
CA VAL A 242 -14.38 -16.73 -6.50
C VAL A 242 -12.94 -17.13 -6.21
N LYS A 243 -11.96 -16.30 -6.61
CA LYS A 243 -10.54 -16.59 -6.34
C LYS A 243 -10.23 -16.70 -4.85
N ILE A 244 -10.82 -15.86 -4.01
CA ILE A 244 -10.70 -15.94 -2.55
C ILE A 244 -11.15 -17.31 -2.04
N LYS A 245 -12.30 -17.81 -2.50
CA LYS A 245 -12.80 -19.15 -2.16
C LYS A 245 -11.89 -20.26 -2.68
N GLU A 246 -11.37 -20.14 -3.91
CA GLU A 246 -10.40 -21.09 -4.48
C GLU A 246 -9.08 -21.16 -3.69
N LEU A 247 -8.65 -20.05 -3.07
CA LEU A 247 -7.50 -20.00 -2.17
C LEU A 247 -7.79 -20.64 -0.80
N GLY A 248 -9.03 -21.09 -0.55
CA GLY A 248 -9.44 -21.79 0.67
C GLY A 248 -9.86 -20.87 1.81
N PHE A 249 -10.09 -19.58 1.55
CA PHE A 249 -10.73 -18.70 2.54
C PHE A 249 -12.22 -19.02 2.65
N THR A 250 -12.77 -18.89 3.86
CA THR A 250 -14.20 -18.99 4.09
C THR A 250 -14.79 -17.60 4.30
N LEU A 251 -15.87 -17.31 3.56
CA LEU A 251 -16.69 -16.12 3.76
C LEU A 251 -17.89 -16.49 4.64
N SER A 252 -18.20 -15.62 5.58
CA SER A 252 -19.45 -15.64 6.35
C SER A 252 -20.61 -15.09 5.52
N ASP A 253 -21.85 -15.37 5.93
CA ASP A 253 -23.05 -14.85 5.26
C ASP A 253 -23.07 -13.30 5.19
N GLU A 254 -22.52 -12.63 6.21
CA GLU A 254 -22.36 -11.18 6.23
C GLU A 254 -21.36 -10.72 5.15
N GLU A 255 -20.20 -11.39 5.04
CA GLU A 255 -19.22 -11.07 4.01
C GLU A 255 -19.76 -11.33 2.60
N GLU A 256 -20.52 -12.41 2.39
CA GLU A 256 -21.20 -12.68 1.12
C GLU A 256 -22.18 -11.54 0.79
N SER A 257 -22.97 -11.08 1.77
CA SER A 257 -23.90 -9.97 1.58
C SER A 257 -23.18 -8.66 1.24
N MET A 258 -22.05 -8.38 1.87
CA MET A 258 -21.23 -7.20 1.56
C MET A 258 -20.64 -7.24 0.14
N TRP A 259 -20.26 -8.43 -0.33
CA TRP A 259 -19.84 -8.62 -1.72
C TRP A 259 -20.99 -8.36 -2.69
N ASP A 260 -22.18 -8.87 -2.40
CA ASP A 260 -23.37 -8.64 -3.22
C ASP A 260 -23.71 -7.15 -3.33
N GLU A 261 -23.74 -6.43 -2.20
CA GLU A 261 -23.96 -4.98 -2.16
C GLU A 261 -22.91 -4.22 -3.00
N TRP A 262 -21.63 -4.60 -2.88
CA TRP A 262 -20.56 -3.98 -3.66
C TRP A 262 -20.71 -4.23 -5.17
N ILE A 263 -21.02 -5.46 -5.57
CA ILE A 263 -21.23 -5.87 -6.96
C ILE A 263 -22.42 -5.12 -7.57
N GLU A 264 -23.52 -4.98 -6.84
CA GLU A 264 -24.68 -4.21 -7.28
C GLU A 264 -24.35 -2.73 -7.47
N SER A 265 -23.66 -2.11 -6.49
CA SER A 265 -23.29 -0.69 -6.55
C SER A 265 -22.35 -0.33 -7.71
N THR A 266 -21.58 -1.31 -8.20
CA THR A 266 -20.60 -1.14 -9.28
C THR A 266 -21.10 -1.58 -10.65
N SER A 267 -22.37 -1.99 -10.75
CA SER A 267 -23.01 -2.40 -12.01
C SER A 267 -23.74 -1.25 -12.74
N GLY A 268 -23.69 -0.04 -12.19
CA GLY A 268 -24.32 1.18 -12.74
C GLY A 268 -23.47 1.96 -13.73
#